data_AF-A0AA97I4P6-F1
#
_entry.id   AF-A0AA97I4P6-F1
#
_cell.length_a   1.000
_cell.length_b   1.000
_cell.length_c   1.000
_cell.angle_alpha   90.00
_cell.angle_beta   90.00
_cell.angle_gamma   90.00
#
_symmetry.space_group_name_H-M   'P 1'
#
loop_
_entity.id
_entity.type
_entity.pdbx_description
1 polymer ?
#
loop_
_entity_poly.entity_id
_entity_poly.type
_entity_poly.pdbx_seq_one_letter_code
_entity_poly.pdbx_strand_id
1 'polypeptide(L)'
;MTESEVMKKKPFSFHSTVLFVKDVGVSKKFYTEVMGEEIELDLGLNVGFKSRLAIWDGSYGRKVIFGDSDVDSKTGDFGSKRMLELYYETEDMDHTSETLKAAGVRFVHDVKEQPWCQFTVRFLDPDGHMIEVGERMDVCVKRLAGLGKTPEEIAKSTTMPPKIVNYILTAKE
;
A
#
# COMPACT_ATOMS: atom_id res chain seq x y z
N MET A 1 31.09 -2.27 -33.11
CA MET A 1 30.15 -2.01 -32.01
C MET A 1 29.10 -3.09 -32.07
N THR A 2 29.10 -4.00 -31.11
CA THR A 2 28.13 -5.09 -30.99
C THR A 2 26.74 -4.52 -30.69
N GLU A 3 25.68 -5.25 -31.04
CA GLU A 3 24.27 -4.92 -30.80
C GLU A 3 23.88 -4.67 -29.32
N SER A 4 24.85 -4.66 -28.40
CA SER A 4 24.66 -4.64 -26.94
C SER A 4 24.74 -3.27 -26.27
N GLU A 5 25.01 -2.16 -26.99
CA GLU A 5 25.31 -0.86 -26.35
C GLU A 5 24.44 0.32 -26.80
N VAL A 6 23.18 0.05 -27.15
CA VAL A 6 22.13 1.07 -27.06
C VAL A 6 21.06 0.54 -26.12
N MET A 7 21.35 0.56 -24.81
CA MET A 7 20.28 0.64 -23.81
C MET A 7 19.45 1.86 -24.18
N LYS A 8 18.32 1.65 -24.87
CA LYS A 8 17.38 2.71 -25.24
C LYS A 8 17.06 3.48 -23.96
N LYS A 9 17.58 4.71 -23.86
CA LYS A 9 17.32 5.60 -22.72
C LYS A 9 15.82 5.66 -22.53
N LYS A 10 15.33 5.16 -21.39
CA LYS A 10 13.89 5.14 -21.12
C LYS A 10 13.39 6.59 -21.16
N PRO A 11 12.27 6.88 -21.84
CA PRO A 11 11.75 8.24 -21.93
C PRO A 11 11.26 8.78 -20.57
N PHE A 12 10.95 7.90 -19.62
CA PHE A 12 10.54 8.21 -18.26
C PHE A 12 10.74 7.00 -17.33
N SER A 13 10.69 7.25 -16.02
CA SER A 13 10.69 6.24 -14.96
C SER A 13 9.55 6.53 -13.97
N PHE A 14 8.99 5.49 -13.35
CA PHE A 14 8.09 5.68 -12.22
C PHE A 14 8.82 6.37 -11.08
N HIS A 15 8.23 7.43 -10.54
CA HIS A 15 8.79 8.14 -9.39
C HIS A 15 7.95 7.93 -8.14
N SER A 16 6.64 8.18 -8.23
CA SER A 16 5.74 8.14 -7.10
C SER A 16 4.28 7.99 -7.51
N THR A 17 3.48 7.43 -6.60
CA THR A 17 2.01 7.49 -6.63
C THR A 17 1.57 8.70 -5.83
N VAL A 18 0.75 9.58 -6.41
CA VAL A 18 0.29 10.81 -5.74
C VAL A 18 -1.20 10.67 -5.42
N LEU A 19 -1.54 10.80 -4.13
CA LEU A 19 -2.92 10.88 -3.67
C LEU A 19 -3.32 12.34 -3.47
N PHE A 20 -4.47 12.71 -4.02
CA PHE A 20 -5.10 13.98 -3.70
C PHE A 20 -5.81 13.88 -2.36
N VAL A 21 -5.58 14.87 -1.51
CA VAL A 21 -6.10 14.92 -0.14
C VAL A 21 -6.75 16.27 0.11
N LYS A 22 -7.79 16.29 0.95
CA LYS A 22 -8.49 17.50 1.36
C LYS A 22 -7.66 18.37 2.29
N ASP A 23 -6.88 17.74 3.18
CA ASP A 23 -6.01 18.42 4.14
C ASP A 23 -4.68 17.69 4.26
N VAL A 24 -3.62 18.32 3.73
CA VAL A 24 -2.27 17.73 3.73
C VAL A 24 -1.75 17.50 5.14
N GLY A 25 -2.11 18.34 6.12
CA GLY A 25 -1.67 18.18 7.51
C GLY A 25 -2.28 16.95 8.16
N VAL A 26 -3.59 16.74 7.96
CA VAL A 26 -4.30 15.56 8.46
C VAL A 26 -3.75 14.29 7.83
N SER A 27 -3.60 14.25 6.51
CA SER A 27 -3.12 13.07 5.81
C SER A 27 -1.63 12.82 6.08
N LYS A 28 -0.79 13.86 6.20
CA LYS A 28 0.61 13.72 6.64
C LYS A 28 0.70 13.07 8.01
N LYS A 29 -0.13 13.51 8.97
CA LYS A 29 -0.18 12.92 10.31
C LYS A 29 -0.59 11.45 10.24
N PHE A 30 -1.62 11.13 9.46
CA PHE A 30 -2.06 9.74 9.27
C PHE A 30 -0.94 8.86 8.71
N TYR A 31 -0.32 9.25 7.59
CA TYR A 31 0.71 8.43 6.96
C TYR A 31 1.97 8.29 7.83
N THR A 32 2.36 9.33 8.57
CA THR A 32 3.54 9.26 9.45
C THR A 32 3.29 8.52 10.76
N GLU A 33 2.18 8.81 11.47
CA GLU A 33 1.93 8.28 12.81
C GLU A 33 1.19 6.94 12.81
N VAL A 34 0.34 6.68 11.82
CA VAL A 34 -0.44 5.42 11.74
C VAL A 34 0.23 4.43 10.79
N MET A 35 0.64 4.88 9.60
CA MET A 35 1.23 4.01 8.59
C MET A 35 2.76 3.88 8.71
N GLY A 36 3.40 4.68 9.57
CA GLY A 36 4.85 4.65 9.79
C GLY A 36 5.68 5.16 8.60
N GLU A 37 5.08 5.93 7.70
CA GLU A 37 5.78 6.46 6.53
C GLU A 37 6.83 7.50 6.93
N GLU A 38 8.02 7.38 6.33
CA GLU A 38 9.09 8.35 6.49
C GLU A 38 9.01 9.42 5.41
N ILE A 39 8.93 10.69 5.81
CA ILE A 39 8.96 11.83 4.89
C ILE A 39 10.33 11.87 4.18
N GLU A 40 10.30 11.90 2.86
CA GLU A 40 11.48 12.17 2.02
C GLU A 40 11.60 13.67 1.72
N LEU A 41 10.48 14.34 1.41
CA LEU A 41 10.44 15.77 1.08
C LEU A 41 9.08 16.38 1.44
N ASP A 42 9.09 17.52 2.13
CA ASP A 42 7.89 18.28 2.48
C ASP A 42 7.95 19.67 1.81
N LEU A 43 7.07 19.92 0.83
CA LEU A 43 6.92 21.19 0.12
C LEU A 43 5.65 21.96 0.55
N GLY A 44 5.12 21.65 1.74
CA GLY A 44 3.89 22.23 2.26
C GLY A 44 2.65 21.60 1.65
N LEU A 45 2.28 21.99 0.42
CA LEU A 45 1.09 21.46 -0.25
C LEU A 45 1.31 20.06 -0.83
N ASN A 46 2.56 19.66 -1.06
CA ASN A 46 2.94 18.37 -1.59
C ASN A 46 3.99 17.73 -0.68
N VAL A 47 3.76 16.49 -0.27
CA VAL A 47 4.65 15.76 0.63
C VAL A 47 4.93 14.39 0.02
N GLY A 48 6.21 14.07 -0.17
CA GLY A 48 6.69 12.78 -0.64
C GLY A 48 7.29 11.95 0.48
N PHE A 49 7.06 10.64 0.43
CA PHE A 49 7.56 9.64 1.38
C PHE A 49 8.59 8.72 0.71
N LYS A 50 9.49 8.15 1.51
CA LYS A 50 10.54 7.23 1.02
C LYS A 50 9.98 6.00 0.31
N SER A 51 8.76 5.59 0.64
CA SER A 51 8.01 4.49 0.01
C SER A 51 7.58 4.76 -1.44
N ARG A 52 7.83 5.97 -1.97
CA ARG A 52 7.31 6.47 -3.26
C ARG A 52 5.81 6.77 -3.24
N LEU A 53 5.18 6.77 -2.06
CA LEU A 53 3.92 7.47 -1.88
C LEU A 53 4.15 8.98 -1.83
N ALA A 54 3.18 9.75 -2.30
CA ALA A 54 3.10 11.18 -2.07
C ALA A 54 1.64 11.60 -1.86
N ILE A 55 1.44 12.65 -1.08
CA ILE A 55 0.16 13.33 -0.92
C ILE A 55 0.25 14.75 -1.47
N TRP A 56 -0.84 15.24 -2.05
CA TRP A 56 -0.91 16.58 -2.62
C TRP A 56 -2.27 17.20 -2.33
N ASP A 57 -2.28 18.48 -1.96
CA ASP A 57 -3.51 19.28 -1.82
C ASP A 57 -4.38 19.12 -3.08
N GLY A 58 -5.55 18.51 -2.90
CA GLY A 58 -6.39 18.09 -4.01
C GLY A 58 -7.00 19.26 -4.77
N SER A 59 -7.34 20.36 -4.09
CA SER A 59 -7.89 21.55 -4.75
C SER A 59 -6.86 22.27 -5.59
N TYR A 60 -5.67 22.48 -5.04
CA TYR A 60 -4.56 23.07 -5.76
C TYR A 60 -4.13 22.18 -6.93
N GLY A 61 -3.98 20.87 -6.69
CA GLY A 61 -3.63 19.91 -7.73
C GLY A 61 -4.62 19.91 -8.89
N ARG A 62 -5.93 19.88 -8.60
CA ARG A 62 -6.97 19.93 -9.62
C ARG A 62 -7.00 21.25 -10.39
N LYS A 63 -6.83 22.38 -9.71
CA LYS A 63 -6.73 23.69 -10.37
C LYS A 63 -5.54 23.73 -11.34
N VAL A 64 -4.38 23.21 -10.93
CA VAL A 64 -3.16 23.20 -11.76
C VAL A 64 -3.26 22.23 -12.93
N ILE A 65 -3.82 21.03 -12.73
CA ILE A 65 -3.85 19.97 -13.75
C ILE A 65 -5.03 20.13 -14.71
N PHE A 66 -6.22 20.42 -14.19
CA PHE A 66 -7.46 20.41 -14.97
C PHE A 66 -8.03 21.81 -15.23
N GLY A 67 -7.49 22.85 -14.58
CA GLY A 67 -8.00 24.21 -14.71
C GLY A 67 -9.32 24.44 -13.97
N ASP A 68 -9.67 23.57 -13.01
CA ASP A 68 -10.91 23.68 -12.25
C ASP A 68 -10.94 25.02 -11.48
N SER A 69 -12.02 25.79 -11.66
CA SER A 69 -12.33 26.94 -10.81
C SER A 69 -13.18 26.44 -9.63
N ASP A 70 -12.83 26.85 -8.42
CA ASP A 70 -13.64 26.68 -7.21
C ASP A 70 -13.89 25.24 -6.71
N VAL A 71 -12.90 24.35 -6.82
CA VAL A 71 -12.92 23.13 -5.99
C VAL A 71 -12.59 23.52 -4.56
N ASP A 72 -13.61 23.66 -3.70
CA ASP A 72 -13.40 23.81 -2.26
C ASP A 72 -12.77 22.52 -1.72
N SER A 73 -11.55 22.64 -1.18
CA SER A 73 -10.84 21.50 -0.60
C SER A 73 -11.66 20.85 0.48
N LYS A 74 -12.50 21.63 1.18
CA LYS A 74 -13.34 21.14 2.26
C LYS A 74 -14.53 20.29 1.80
N THR A 75 -14.95 20.38 0.55
CA THR A 75 -16.09 19.60 0.03
C THR A 75 -15.72 18.66 -1.11
N GLY A 76 -14.49 18.74 -1.61
CA GLY A 76 -13.97 17.84 -2.64
C GLY A 76 -13.95 16.38 -2.16
N ASP A 77 -14.58 15.50 -2.93
CA ASP A 77 -14.39 14.05 -2.81
C ASP A 77 -13.15 13.66 -3.61
N PHE A 78 -12.05 13.44 -2.90
CA PHE A 78 -10.76 13.03 -3.47
C PHE A 78 -10.50 11.53 -3.34
N GLY A 79 -11.40 10.76 -2.72
CA GLY A 79 -11.19 9.34 -2.48
C GLY A 79 -11.09 8.54 -3.78
N SER A 80 -10.44 7.38 -3.71
CA SER A 80 -10.21 6.53 -4.89
C SER A 80 -11.45 5.79 -5.41
N LYS A 81 -12.63 5.97 -4.80
CA LYS A 81 -13.91 5.36 -5.20
C LYS A 81 -13.85 3.84 -5.39
N ARG A 82 -13.00 3.16 -4.60
CA ARG A 82 -12.75 1.71 -4.68
C ARG A 82 -12.12 1.25 -6.01
N MET A 83 -11.45 2.15 -6.72
CA MET A 83 -10.78 1.87 -8.00
C MET A 83 -9.24 1.75 -7.86
N LEU A 84 -8.70 2.12 -6.71
CA LEU A 84 -7.28 2.04 -6.38
C LEU A 84 -7.13 1.64 -4.91
N GLU A 85 -6.23 0.68 -4.64
CA GLU A 85 -5.74 0.37 -3.30
C GLU A 85 -4.22 0.56 -3.21
N LEU A 86 -3.75 1.00 -2.04
CA LEU A 86 -2.35 0.93 -1.67
C LEU A 86 -2.13 -0.36 -0.87
N TYR A 87 -1.16 -1.17 -1.30
CA TYR A 87 -0.88 -2.47 -0.69
C TYR A 87 0.39 -2.42 0.15
N TYR A 88 0.22 -2.72 1.43
CA TYR A 88 1.27 -2.86 2.43
C TYR A 88 1.32 -4.31 2.92
N GLU A 89 2.45 -4.69 3.51
CA GLU A 89 2.58 -6.00 4.14
C GLU A 89 3.06 -5.89 5.60
N THR A 90 2.66 -6.87 6.41
CA THR A 90 3.03 -6.97 7.82
C THR A 90 3.44 -8.40 8.17
N GLU A 91 4.35 -8.54 9.14
CA GLU A 91 4.68 -9.82 9.76
C GLU A 91 3.77 -10.15 10.96
N ASP A 92 3.12 -9.14 11.54
CA ASP A 92 2.28 -9.25 12.73
C ASP A 92 0.91 -8.62 12.48
N MET A 93 -0.04 -9.45 12.05
CA MET A 93 -1.40 -9.01 11.74
C MET A 93 -2.18 -8.63 13.00
N ASP A 94 -1.89 -9.22 14.15
CA ASP A 94 -2.57 -8.92 15.40
C ASP A 94 -2.19 -7.51 15.87
N HIS A 95 -0.89 -7.21 15.93
CA HIS A 95 -0.40 -5.87 16.26
C HIS A 95 -0.89 -4.80 15.26
N THR A 96 -0.93 -5.17 13.97
CA THR A 96 -1.46 -4.30 12.90
C THR A 96 -2.93 -3.97 13.16
N SER A 97 -3.76 -4.98 13.44
CA SER A 97 -5.19 -4.82 13.72
C SER A 97 -5.43 -3.93 14.95
N GLU A 98 -4.66 -4.12 16.02
CA GLU A 98 -4.73 -3.31 17.23
C GLU A 98 -4.37 -1.84 16.96
N THR A 99 -3.28 -1.60 16.24
CA THR A 99 -2.81 -0.25 15.87
C THR A 99 -3.88 0.50 15.07
N LEU A 100 -4.47 -0.15 14.06
CA LEU A 100 -5.51 0.45 13.23
C LEU A 100 -6.79 0.75 14.01
N LYS A 101 -7.20 -0.14 14.92
CA LYS A 101 -8.35 0.08 15.81
C LYS A 101 -8.11 1.26 16.76
N ALA A 102 -6.92 1.34 17.35
CA ALA A 102 -6.54 2.44 18.23
C ALA A 102 -6.50 3.79 17.49
N ALA A 103 -6.09 3.79 16.23
CA ALA A 103 -6.12 4.96 15.35
C ALA A 103 -7.53 5.36 14.89
N GLY A 104 -8.55 4.52 15.11
CA GLY A 104 -9.93 4.82 14.73
C GLY A 104 -10.16 4.88 13.22
N VAL A 105 -9.43 4.09 12.43
CA VAL A 105 -9.57 4.07 10.97
C VAL A 105 -10.96 3.60 10.54
N ARG A 106 -11.37 3.98 9.33
CA ARG A 106 -12.63 3.49 8.74
C ARG A 106 -12.41 2.16 8.03
N PHE A 107 -12.72 1.06 8.70
CA PHE A 107 -12.60 -0.27 8.09
C PHE A 107 -13.58 -0.47 6.93
N VAL A 108 -13.09 -1.14 5.90
CA VAL A 108 -13.92 -1.76 4.85
C VAL A 108 -14.30 -3.18 5.28
N HIS A 109 -13.33 -3.89 5.83
CA HIS A 109 -13.55 -5.11 6.60
C HIS A 109 -12.41 -5.29 7.62
N ASP A 110 -12.70 -5.96 8.72
CA ASP A 110 -11.67 -6.42 9.68
C ASP A 110 -10.74 -7.46 9.03
N VAL A 111 -9.76 -7.95 9.81
CA VAL A 111 -8.87 -9.05 9.38
C VAL A 111 -9.68 -10.21 8.81
N LYS A 112 -9.36 -10.59 7.59
CA LYS A 112 -10.05 -11.63 6.84
C LYS A 112 -9.05 -12.50 6.10
N GLU A 113 -9.29 -13.81 6.08
CA GLU A 113 -8.56 -14.73 5.21
C GLU A 113 -9.03 -14.58 3.75
N GLN A 114 -8.10 -14.37 2.85
CA GLN A 114 -8.34 -14.32 1.41
C GLN A 114 -8.38 -15.73 0.80
N PRO A 115 -8.95 -15.90 -0.42
CA PRO A 115 -9.01 -17.20 -1.09
C PRO A 115 -7.64 -17.89 -1.28
N TRP A 116 -6.55 -17.14 -1.25
CA TRP A 116 -5.17 -17.63 -1.31
C TRP A 116 -4.50 -17.75 0.07
N CYS A 117 -5.30 -17.94 1.12
CA CYS A 117 -4.89 -18.16 2.51
C CYS A 117 -4.17 -17.01 3.23
N GLN A 118 -3.93 -15.88 2.57
CA GLN A 118 -3.34 -14.70 3.18
C GLN A 118 -4.35 -14.00 4.10
N PHE A 119 -3.95 -13.62 5.32
CA PHE A 119 -4.75 -12.71 6.12
C PHE A 119 -4.57 -11.27 5.66
N THR A 120 -5.65 -10.52 5.49
CA THR A 120 -5.57 -9.11 5.12
C THR A 120 -6.62 -8.27 5.84
N VAL A 121 -6.32 -7.00 6.06
CA VAL A 121 -7.24 -5.99 6.57
C VAL A 121 -7.32 -4.83 5.58
N ARG A 122 -8.52 -4.31 5.34
CA ARG A 122 -8.74 -3.17 4.44
C ARG A 122 -9.47 -2.05 5.15
N PHE A 123 -8.98 -0.84 4.95
CA PHE A 123 -9.51 0.38 5.57
C PHE A 123 -9.30 1.57 4.63
N LEU A 124 -9.90 2.69 5.01
CA LEU A 124 -9.79 3.94 4.28
C LEU A 124 -8.92 4.92 5.05
N ASP A 125 -8.10 5.66 4.31
CA ASP A 125 -7.44 6.85 4.82
C ASP A 125 -8.46 8.00 5.09
N PRO A 126 -8.01 9.16 5.59
CA PRO A 126 -8.89 10.30 5.90
C PRO A 126 -9.75 10.74 4.72
N ASP A 127 -9.27 10.57 3.49
CA ASP A 127 -9.89 11.05 2.25
C ASP A 127 -10.66 9.94 1.50
N GLY A 128 -10.59 8.69 1.95
CA GLY A 128 -11.32 7.59 1.32
C GLY A 128 -10.50 6.82 0.28
N HIS A 129 -9.17 6.92 0.31
CA HIS A 129 -8.28 6.03 -0.43
C HIS A 129 -8.21 4.69 0.27
N MET A 130 -8.37 3.60 -0.50
CA MET A 130 -8.30 2.24 0.03
C MET A 130 -6.86 1.87 0.37
N ILE A 131 -6.65 1.31 1.55
CA ILE A 131 -5.39 0.73 1.97
C ILE A 131 -5.64 -0.72 2.37
N GLU A 132 -4.81 -1.63 1.86
CA GLU A 132 -4.70 -3.00 2.32
C GLU A 132 -3.39 -3.18 3.09
N VAL A 133 -3.46 -3.85 4.24
CA VAL A 133 -2.29 -4.45 4.87
C VAL A 133 -2.49 -5.97 4.84
N GLY A 134 -1.62 -6.67 4.11
CA GLY A 134 -1.60 -8.12 4.02
C GLY A 134 -0.54 -8.76 4.91
N GLU A 135 -0.81 -9.94 5.44
CA GLU A 135 0.23 -10.81 6.00
C GLU A 135 1.27 -11.06 4.91
N ARG A 136 2.55 -10.84 5.20
CA ARG A 136 3.62 -11.11 4.23
C ARG A 136 3.54 -12.56 3.76
N MET A 137 3.75 -12.78 2.47
CA MET A 137 3.56 -14.10 1.88
C MET A 137 4.52 -15.16 2.43
N ASP A 138 5.72 -14.80 2.88
CA ASP A 138 6.62 -15.72 3.56
C ASP A 138 6.11 -16.15 4.94
N VAL A 139 5.50 -15.22 5.69
CA VAL A 139 4.82 -15.52 6.97
C VAL A 139 3.61 -16.44 6.73
N CYS A 140 2.78 -16.14 5.73
CA CYS A 140 1.66 -17.01 5.32
C CYS A 140 2.14 -18.43 4.97
N VAL A 141 3.19 -18.56 4.16
CA VAL A 141 3.77 -19.86 3.78
C VAL A 141 4.30 -20.62 5.00
N LYS A 142 5.06 -19.96 5.89
CA LYS A 142 5.56 -20.55 7.14
C LYS A 142 4.42 -20.99 8.06
N ARG A 143 3.36 -20.18 8.20
CA ARG A 143 2.16 -20.51 8.98
C ARG A 143 1.47 -21.77 8.44
N LEU A 144 1.26 -21.85 7.12
CA LEU A 144 0.64 -23.01 6.49
C LEU A 144 1.49 -24.28 6.67
N ALA A 145 2.82 -24.18 6.60
CA ALA A 145 3.72 -25.28 6.89
C ALA A 145 3.66 -25.70 8.37
N GLY A 146 3.57 -24.74 9.29
CA GLY A 146 3.34 -24.99 10.72
C GLY A 146 2.02 -25.70 11.03
N LEU A 147 1.03 -25.55 10.14
CA LEU A 147 -0.23 -26.31 10.17
C LEU A 147 -0.13 -27.70 9.52
N GLY A 148 1.06 -28.13 9.09
CA GLY A 148 1.34 -29.47 8.55
C GLY A 148 1.10 -29.64 7.05
N LYS A 149 0.86 -28.56 6.29
CA LYS A 149 0.70 -28.65 4.82
C LYS A 149 2.03 -28.92 4.13
N THR A 150 2.01 -29.74 3.08
CA THR A 150 3.20 -29.96 2.25
C THR A 150 3.50 -28.74 1.36
N PRO A 151 4.75 -28.58 0.87
CA PRO A 151 5.07 -27.49 -0.06
C PRO A 151 4.17 -27.43 -1.30
N GLU A 152 3.74 -28.58 -1.83
CA GLU A 152 2.83 -28.68 -2.97
C GLU A 152 1.42 -28.20 -2.63
N GLU A 153 0.91 -28.58 -1.46
CA GLU A 153 -0.40 -28.13 -0.97
C GLU A 153 -0.42 -26.63 -0.71
N ILE A 154 0.68 -26.10 -0.16
CA ILE A 154 0.86 -24.66 0.07
C ILE A 154 0.86 -23.93 -1.27
N ALA A 155 1.69 -24.34 -2.23
CA ALA A 155 1.75 -23.70 -3.55
C ALA A 155 0.39 -23.70 -4.27
N LYS A 156 -0.38 -24.79 -4.15
CA LYS A 156 -1.74 -24.88 -4.70
C LYS A 156 -2.71 -23.92 -4.00
N SER A 157 -2.62 -23.82 -2.67
CA SER A 157 -3.54 -23.02 -1.84
C SER A 157 -3.27 -21.52 -1.97
N THR A 158 -2.00 -21.11 -1.92
CA THR A 158 -1.58 -19.70 -2.02
C THR A 158 -1.47 -19.20 -3.45
N THR A 159 -1.54 -20.10 -4.44
CA THR A 159 -1.23 -19.84 -5.86
C THR A 159 0.21 -19.39 -6.13
N MET A 160 1.08 -19.42 -5.12
CA MET A 160 2.49 -19.09 -5.29
C MET A 160 3.20 -20.15 -6.12
N PRO A 161 4.17 -19.75 -6.97
CA PRO A 161 5.01 -20.71 -7.69
C PRO A 161 5.70 -21.67 -6.71
N PRO A 162 5.67 -23.00 -6.97
CA PRO A 162 6.29 -23.99 -6.07
C PRO A 162 7.77 -23.72 -5.76
N LYS A 163 8.51 -23.14 -6.70
CA LYS A 163 9.91 -22.74 -6.49
C LYS A 163 10.05 -21.68 -5.40
N ILE A 164 9.13 -20.72 -5.32
CA ILE A 164 9.15 -19.67 -4.30
C ILE A 164 8.76 -20.24 -2.94
N VAL A 165 7.74 -21.11 -2.89
CA VAL A 165 7.35 -21.80 -1.65
C VAL A 165 8.53 -22.60 -1.08
N ASN A 166 9.19 -23.42 -1.90
CA ASN A 166 10.36 -24.17 -1.47
C ASN A 166 11.52 -23.28 -1.02
N TYR A 167 11.76 -22.16 -1.72
CA TYR A 167 12.76 -21.19 -1.31
C TYR A 167 12.46 -20.61 0.08
N ILE A 168 11.23 -20.16 0.32
CA ILE A 168 10.79 -19.62 1.62
C ILE A 168 10.98 -20.65 2.74
N LEU A 169 10.60 -21.91 2.50
CA LEU A 169 10.66 -22.96 3.52
C LEU A 169 12.09 -23.46 3.83
N THR A 170 13.04 -23.20 2.94
CA THR A 170 14.44 -23.66 3.08
C THR A 170 15.43 -22.53 3.36
N ALA A 171 15.01 -21.27 3.18
CA ALA A 171 15.79 -20.11 3.57
C ALA A 171 16.02 -20.13 5.09
N LYS A 172 17.28 -19.98 5.50
CA LYS A 172 17.62 -19.74 6.91
C LYS A 172 17.29 -18.29 7.24
N GLU A 173 16.72 -18.08 8.42
CA GLU A 173 16.48 -16.75 8.99
C GLU A 173 17.79 -15.97 9.20
#